data_AF-A0A7R9K9T4-F1
#
_entry.id   AF-A0A7R9K9T4-F1
#
_cell.length_a   1.000
_cell.length_b   1.000
_cell.length_c   1.000
_cell.angle_alpha   90.00
_cell.angle_beta   90.00
_cell.angle_gamma   90.00
#
_symmetry.space_group_name_H-M   'P 1'
#
loop_
_entity.id
_entity.type
_entity.pdbx_description
1 polymer ?
#
loop_
_entity_poly.entity_id
_entity_poly.type
_entity_poly.pdbx_seq_one_letter_code
_entity_poly.pdbx_strand_id
1 'polypeptide(L)'
;MPAYQGGVQEEQFEGATVIEPKKGYYADPIATLDFSSLYPSIMMAHNLCYTTLLQGGTKEKLGLTPDQYSKTPANNFFVKSTLRKGLLPEILESLLSARKKAKTELKNETDPFRQKVLDGRQLALKISANSVYGFTGAQVGKLPCLEISGSVTAYGRTMIEQTKQEVEQRYNVANGYQHDADVIYGDTDSVMIKFGVKTLEEAMKLGREAAEYVSSKFVSPIKLEFEKIYYPYLLINKKRYAGLYFTNPDHYDKMDCKGIETVRRDNSPIVANMINTCLQKLLIDRDPDGAVDYAKQVISDLLCNRIDISQLVITKELTKNEYAAKQAHVELANKMKQRDAGTAPKLGDRVPYVIIAAAKNTPAYAKAEVMDRA
;
A
#
# COMPACT_ATOMS: atom_id res chain seq x y z
N MET A 1 -20.02 -21.82 -20.37
CA MET A 1 -18.73 -21.47 -19.73
C MET A 1 -18.25 -22.69 -18.97
N PRO A 2 -16.98 -23.10 -19.06
CA PRO A 2 -16.47 -24.16 -18.18
C PRO A 2 -16.68 -23.71 -16.74
N ALA A 3 -17.60 -24.37 -16.03
CA ALA A 3 -17.85 -24.11 -14.63
C ALA A 3 -16.75 -24.82 -13.85
N TYR A 4 -15.65 -24.11 -13.56
CA TYR A 4 -14.69 -24.59 -12.58
C TYR A 4 -15.43 -24.69 -11.25
N GLN A 5 -15.57 -25.90 -10.71
CA GLN A 5 -16.02 -26.07 -9.33
C GLN A 5 -14.92 -25.48 -8.45
N GLY A 6 -15.21 -24.32 -7.85
CA GLY A 6 -14.29 -23.63 -6.95
C GLY A 6 -13.97 -24.52 -5.75
N GLY A 7 -12.88 -25.27 -5.84
CA GLY A 7 -12.24 -25.90 -4.70
C GLY A 7 -11.25 -24.92 -4.09
N VAL A 8 -11.29 -24.75 -2.77
CA VAL A 8 -10.23 -24.04 -2.05
C VAL A 8 -8.97 -24.91 -2.17
N GLN A 9 -8.03 -24.52 -3.03
CA GLN A 9 -6.69 -25.09 -2.99
C GLN A 9 -5.99 -24.50 -1.75
N GLU A 10 -5.41 -25.34 -0.90
CA GLU A 10 -4.71 -24.87 0.31
C GLU A 10 -3.45 -24.06 0.00
N GLU A 11 -2.93 -24.14 -1.23
CA GLU A 11 -1.72 -23.41 -1.64
C GLU A 11 -2.02 -21.93 -1.94
N GLN A 12 -1.56 -21.05 -1.06
CA GLN A 12 -1.43 -19.62 -1.34
C GLN A 12 -0.16 -19.37 -2.15
N PHE A 13 -0.28 -18.64 -3.27
CA PHE A 13 0.88 -18.26 -4.09
C PHE A 13 1.66 -17.11 -3.45
N GLU A 14 2.96 -17.04 -3.73
CA GLU A 14 3.85 -16.01 -3.18
C GLU A 14 3.43 -14.60 -3.64
N GLY A 15 3.25 -13.70 -2.65
CA GLY A 15 2.82 -12.32 -2.87
C GLY A 15 3.91 -11.36 -3.35
N ALA A 16 3.72 -10.07 -3.09
CA ALA A 16 4.67 -9.02 -3.43
C ALA A 16 5.92 -9.04 -2.52
N THR A 17 7.05 -8.56 -3.06
CA THR A 17 8.27 -8.31 -2.28
C THR A 17 8.19 -6.94 -1.62
N VAL A 18 8.68 -6.88 -0.38
CA VAL A 18 9.01 -5.64 0.32
C VAL A 18 10.50 -5.68 0.61
N ILE A 19 11.25 -4.74 0.03
CA ILE A 19 12.69 -4.58 0.26
C ILE A 19 12.88 -4.28 1.75
N GLU A 20 13.88 -4.91 2.37
CA GLU A 20 14.18 -4.67 3.78
C GLU A 20 14.52 -3.19 4.01
N PRO A 21 13.80 -2.50 4.91
CA PRO A 21 14.03 -1.09 5.16
C PRO A 21 15.37 -0.89 5.83
N LYS A 22 16.19 0.02 5.30
CA LYS A 22 17.29 0.63 6.04
C LYS A 22 16.70 1.62 7.03
N LYS A 23 16.30 1.13 8.20
CA LYS A 23 15.58 1.91 9.22
C LYS A 23 16.40 3.10 9.68
N GLY A 24 15.74 4.21 9.94
CA GLY A 24 16.40 5.40 10.46
C GLY A 24 15.65 6.68 10.17
N TYR A 25 16.24 7.76 10.65
CA TYR A 25 15.86 9.11 10.32
C TYR A 25 16.82 9.66 9.25
N TYR A 26 16.24 10.07 8.14
CA TYR A 26 16.93 10.63 6.99
C TYR A 26 16.67 12.12 6.96
N ALA A 27 17.72 12.88 7.29
CA ALA A 27 17.72 14.32 7.19
C ALA A 27 17.98 14.83 5.77
N ASP A 28 18.18 13.93 4.80
CA ASP A 28 18.43 14.23 3.39
C ASP A 28 17.19 13.91 2.53
N PRO A 29 16.99 14.56 1.37
CA PRO A 29 15.93 14.25 0.43
C PRO A 29 15.93 12.79 -0.03
N ILE A 30 14.77 12.13 0.07
CA ILE A 30 14.55 10.76 -0.41
C ILE A 30 13.58 10.77 -1.57
N ALA A 31 14.02 10.35 -2.75
CA ALA A 31 13.18 10.28 -3.94
C ALA A 31 12.34 9.01 -3.96
N THR A 32 11.05 9.14 -4.27
CA THR A 32 10.15 7.99 -4.44
C THR A 32 9.78 7.85 -5.91
N LEU A 33 10.09 6.69 -6.48
CA LEU A 33 9.67 6.29 -7.82
C LEU A 33 8.64 5.16 -7.71
N ASP A 34 7.57 5.23 -8.50
CA ASP A 34 6.44 4.29 -8.43
C ASP A 34 6.03 3.79 -9.82
N PHE A 35 5.70 2.49 -9.93
CA PHE A 35 5.24 1.90 -11.18
C PHE A 35 3.79 2.27 -11.46
N SER A 36 3.54 2.89 -12.63
CA SER A 36 2.20 3.24 -13.05
C SER A 36 1.36 1.99 -13.33
N SER A 37 0.41 1.70 -12.42
CA SER A 37 -0.51 0.55 -12.53
C SER A 37 0.26 -0.77 -12.72
N LEU A 38 1.21 -1.07 -11.82
CA LEU A 38 2.16 -2.20 -11.94
C LEU A 38 1.52 -3.50 -12.47
N TYR A 39 0.55 -4.07 -11.75
CA TYR A 39 -0.03 -5.36 -12.12
C TYR A 39 -0.80 -5.34 -13.45
N PRO A 40 -1.70 -4.38 -13.72
CA PRO A 40 -2.25 -4.20 -15.06
C PRO A 40 -1.20 -4.10 -16.16
N SER A 41 -0.13 -3.33 -15.93
CA SER A 41 0.94 -3.13 -16.91
C SER A 41 1.73 -4.40 -17.20
N ILE A 42 2.02 -5.22 -16.17
CA ILE A 42 2.64 -6.55 -16.32
C ILE A 42 1.75 -7.47 -17.16
N MET A 43 0.45 -7.54 -16.86
CA MET A 43 -0.49 -8.40 -17.58
C MET A 43 -0.56 -8.03 -19.06
N MET A 44 -0.58 -6.74 -19.38
CA MET A 44 -0.57 -6.26 -20.77
C MET A 44 0.77 -6.52 -21.47
N ALA A 45 1.90 -6.13 -20.84
CA ALA A 45 3.24 -6.24 -21.44
C ALA A 45 3.60 -7.68 -21.79
N HIS A 46 3.23 -8.63 -20.93
CA HIS A 46 3.56 -10.05 -21.09
C HIS A 46 2.38 -10.89 -21.62
N ASN A 47 1.30 -10.26 -22.10
CA ASN A 47 0.13 -10.91 -22.68
C ASN A 47 -0.48 -12.01 -21.78
N LEU A 48 -0.58 -11.75 -20.47
CA LEU A 48 -1.05 -12.72 -19.49
C LEU A 48 -2.59 -12.79 -19.50
N CYS A 49 -3.13 -13.92 -19.90
CA CYS A 49 -4.57 -14.15 -20.00
C CYS A 49 -4.92 -15.64 -19.93
N TYR A 50 -6.15 -15.96 -19.53
CA TYR A 50 -6.70 -17.32 -19.62
C TYR A 50 -6.56 -17.93 -21.02
N THR A 51 -6.74 -17.12 -22.07
CA THR A 51 -6.74 -17.57 -23.47
C THR A 51 -5.34 -17.72 -24.08
N THR A 52 -4.30 -17.29 -23.36
CA THR A 52 -2.90 -17.30 -23.81
C THR A 52 -2.03 -18.22 -22.94
N LEU A 53 -2.55 -18.72 -21.80
CA LEU A 53 -1.88 -19.68 -20.94
C LEU A 53 -1.69 -21.03 -21.65
N LEU A 54 -0.47 -21.57 -21.59
CA LEU A 54 -0.12 -22.88 -22.13
C LEU A 54 -0.05 -23.91 -21.00
N GLN A 55 -1.01 -24.83 -20.94
CA GLN A 55 -1.06 -25.91 -19.94
C GLN A 55 -0.66 -27.26 -20.55
N GLY A 56 -0.09 -28.17 -19.74
CA GLY A 56 -0.04 -29.62 -19.99
C GLY A 56 0.36 -30.07 -21.41
N GLY A 57 1.62 -29.89 -21.80
CA GLY A 57 2.14 -30.39 -23.08
C GLY A 57 1.59 -29.68 -24.33
N THR A 58 0.76 -28.62 -24.17
CA THR A 58 0.13 -27.90 -25.29
C THR A 58 1.18 -27.23 -26.17
N LYS A 59 2.30 -26.79 -25.60
CA LYS A 59 3.43 -26.22 -26.33
C LYS A 59 4.00 -27.22 -27.34
N GLU A 60 4.21 -28.47 -26.92
CA GLU A 60 4.71 -29.57 -27.74
C GLU A 60 3.67 -30.00 -28.78
N LYS A 61 2.40 -30.15 -28.38
CA LYS A 61 1.30 -30.55 -29.28
C LYS A 61 1.06 -29.57 -30.42
N LEU A 62 1.20 -28.26 -30.14
CA LEU A 62 1.04 -27.21 -31.15
C LEU A 62 2.32 -26.94 -31.95
N GLY A 63 3.44 -27.58 -31.62
CA GLY A 63 4.72 -27.36 -32.27
C GLY A 63 5.21 -25.91 -32.15
N LEU A 64 4.92 -25.22 -31.04
CA LEU A 64 5.27 -23.81 -30.88
C LEU A 64 6.78 -23.61 -30.80
N THR A 65 7.30 -22.67 -31.59
CA THR A 65 8.71 -22.30 -31.56
C THR A 65 9.02 -21.37 -30.38
N PRO A 66 10.28 -21.32 -29.88
CA PRO A 66 10.64 -20.50 -28.71
C PRO A 66 10.33 -19.01 -28.81
N ASP A 67 10.25 -18.46 -30.02
CA ASP A 67 9.90 -17.08 -30.30
C ASP A 67 8.39 -16.80 -30.17
N GLN A 68 7.54 -17.83 -30.12
CA GLN A 68 6.08 -17.72 -30.10
C GLN A 68 5.47 -17.73 -28.69
N TYR A 69 6.25 -18.07 -27.67
CA TYR A 69 5.81 -18.05 -26.27
C TYR A 69 6.82 -17.34 -25.37
N SER A 70 6.42 -17.06 -24.15
CA SER A 70 7.25 -16.51 -23.08
C SER A 70 7.17 -17.40 -21.85
N LYS A 71 8.27 -17.48 -21.11
CA LYS A 71 8.35 -18.16 -19.83
C LYS A 71 8.39 -17.10 -18.73
N THR A 72 7.47 -17.19 -17.78
CA THR A 72 7.40 -16.27 -16.64
C THR A 72 8.42 -16.66 -15.55
N PRO A 73 8.76 -15.74 -14.63
CA PRO A 73 9.59 -16.07 -13.47
C PRO A 73 8.98 -17.15 -12.56
N ALA A 74 7.65 -17.32 -12.60
CA ALA A 74 6.93 -18.40 -11.92
C ALA A 74 6.91 -19.74 -12.70
N ASN A 75 7.73 -19.87 -13.75
CA ASN A 75 7.82 -21.05 -14.63
C ASN A 75 6.55 -21.39 -15.44
N ASN A 76 5.56 -20.50 -15.52
CA ASN A 76 4.40 -20.64 -16.39
C ASN A 76 4.70 -20.15 -17.81
N PHE A 77 4.00 -20.70 -18.81
CA PHE A 77 4.20 -20.37 -20.22
C PHE A 77 2.97 -19.68 -20.82
N PHE A 78 3.19 -18.61 -21.57
CA PHE A 78 2.13 -17.85 -22.25
C PHE A 78 2.50 -17.57 -23.70
N VAL A 79 1.53 -17.68 -24.60
CA VAL A 79 1.68 -17.33 -26.02
C VAL A 79 1.89 -15.82 -26.18
N LYS A 80 2.77 -15.40 -27.08
CA LYS A 80 2.99 -13.98 -27.38
C LYS A 80 1.80 -13.37 -28.12
N SER A 81 1.64 -12.06 -28.01
CA SER A 81 0.55 -11.30 -28.64
C SER A 81 0.52 -11.39 -30.16
N THR A 82 1.64 -11.75 -30.79
CA THR A 82 1.74 -11.97 -32.25
C THR A 82 0.91 -13.15 -32.75
N LEU A 83 0.68 -14.18 -31.94
CA LEU A 83 -0.22 -15.29 -32.31
C LEU A 83 -1.64 -15.08 -31.79
N ARG A 84 -1.78 -14.57 -30.57
CA ARG A 84 -3.08 -14.33 -29.95
C ARG A 84 -2.99 -13.21 -28.94
N LYS A 85 -3.79 -12.16 -29.14
CA LYS A 85 -4.01 -11.14 -28.12
C LYS A 85 -4.94 -11.68 -27.03
N GLY A 86 -4.52 -11.53 -25.76
CA GLY A 86 -5.32 -11.94 -24.61
C GLY A 86 -6.51 -11.00 -24.36
N LEU A 87 -7.61 -11.56 -23.86
CA LEU A 87 -8.81 -10.80 -23.49
C LEU A 87 -8.59 -9.90 -22.25
N LEU A 88 -7.81 -10.36 -21.26
CA LEU A 88 -7.51 -9.56 -20.07
C LEU A 88 -6.70 -8.30 -20.42
N PRO A 89 -5.63 -8.37 -21.24
CA PRO A 89 -4.98 -7.18 -21.78
C PRO A 89 -5.95 -6.17 -22.42
N GLU A 90 -6.90 -6.61 -23.25
CA GLU A 90 -7.87 -5.71 -23.89
C GLU A 90 -8.80 -5.02 -22.88
N ILE A 91 -9.28 -5.76 -21.88
CA ILE A 91 -10.10 -5.20 -20.79
C ILE A 91 -9.29 -4.15 -20.02
N LEU A 92 -8.03 -4.45 -19.70
CA LEU A 92 -7.14 -3.55 -18.98
C LEU A 92 -6.80 -2.29 -19.79
N GLU A 93 -6.55 -2.42 -21.10
CA GLU A 93 -6.34 -1.29 -22.01
C GLU A 93 -7.55 -0.34 -21.98
N SER A 94 -8.77 -0.87 -22.03
CA SER A 94 -10.01 -0.08 -21.96
C SER A 94 -10.15 0.64 -20.61
N LEU A 95 -9.96 -0.08 -19.50
CA LEU A 95 -10.04 0.50 -18.15
C LEU A 95 -9.00 1.59 -17.91
N LEU A 96 -7.75 1.37 -18.34
CA LEU A 96 -6.67 2.33 -18.19
C LEU A 96 -6.84 3.55 -19.11
N SER A 97 -7.37 3.35 -20.32
CA SER A 97 -7.73 4.45 -21.22
C SER A 97 -8.83 5.33 -20.61
N ALA A 98 -9.89 4.71 -20.06
CA ALA A 98 -10.94 5.42 -19.34
C ALA A 98 -10.40 6.18 -18.13
N ARG A 99 -9.50 5.55 -17.35
CA ARG A 99 -8.84 6.19 -16.21
C ARG A 99 -7.97 7.37 -16.64
N LYS A 100 -7.25 7.25 -17.75
CA LYS A 100 -6.43 8.33 -18.31
C LYS A 100 -7.31 9.54 -18.66
N LYS A 101 -8.47 9.32 -19.31
CA LYS A 101 -9.44 10.39 -19.61
C LYS A 101 -9.94 11.07 -18.33
N ALA A 102 -10.34 10.29 -17.32
CA ALA A 102 -10.79 10.83 -16.03
C ALA A 102 -9.68 11.65 -15.32
N LYS A 103 -8.42 11.22 -15.37
CA LYS A 103 -7.28 12.01 -14.85
C LYS A 103 -7.06 13.31 -15.63
N THR A 104 -7.24 13.31 -16.95
CA THR A 104 -7.15 14.52 -17.77
C THR A 104 -8.27 15.51 -17.43
N GLU A 105 -9.51 15.02 -17.30
CA GLU A 105 -10.64 15.83 -16.85
C GLU A 105 -10.37 16.44 -15.47
N LEU A 106 -9.86 15.65 -14.53
CA LEU A 106 -9.49 16.12 -13.18
C LEU A 106 -8.45 17.25 -13.21
N LYS A 107 -7.43 17.15 -14.07
CA LYS A 107 -6.38 18.18 -14.20
C LYS A 107 -6.91 19.52 -14.72
N ASN A 108 -7.95 19.49 -15.53
CA ASN A 108 -8.53 20.69 -16.16
C ASN A 108 -9.67 21.30 -15.33
N GLU A 109 -10.17 20.57 -14.32
CA GLU A 109 -11.24 21.04 -13.45
C GLU A 109 -10.72 22.00 -12.38
N THR A 110 -11.47 23.05 -12.11
CA THR A 110 -11.11 24.11 -11.15
C THR A 110 -12.02 24.11 -9.93
N ASP A 111 -13.24 23.58 -10.05
CA ASP A 111 -14.17 23.49 -8.92
C ASP A 111 -13.72 22.42 -7.91
N PRO A 112 -13.46 22.79 -6.63
CA PRO A 112 -12.93 21.84 -5.64
C PRO A 112 -13.85 20.66 -5.35
N PHE A 113 -15.17 20.85 -5.46
CA PHE A 113 -16.13 19.77 -5.23
C PHE A 113 -16.09 18.77 -6.38
N ARG A 114 -16.12 19.24 -7.62
CA ARG A 114 -16.00 18.40 -8.83
C ARG A 114 -14.65 17.69 -8.92
N GLN A 115 -13.56 18.34 -8.51
CA GLN A 115 -12.25 17.69 -8.40
C GLN A 115 -12.32 16.45 -7.49
N LYS A 116 -12.98 16.54 -6.33
CA LYS A 116 -13.17 15.38 -5.43
C LYS A 116 -13.99 14.27 -6.08
N VAL A 117 -15.04 14.62 -6.83
CA VAL A 117 -15.86 13.63 -7.56
C VAL A 117 -15.06 12.93 -8.66
N LEU A 118 -14.29 13.69 -9.45
CA LEU A 118 -13.43 13.16 -10.51
C LEU A 118 -12.28 12.32 -9.95
N ASP A 119 -11.72 12.69 -8.80
CA ASP A 119 -10.74 11.87 -8.09
C ASP A 119 -11.35 10.53 -7.62
N GLY A 120 -12.57 10.57 -7.07
CA GLY A 120 -13.33 9.35 -6.76
C GLY A 120 -13.54 8.47 -7.99
N ARG A 121 -13.88 9.06 -9.14
CA ARG A 121 -14.05 8.34 -10.41
C ARG A 121 -12.75 7.67 -10.89
N GLN A 122 -11.61 8.39 -10.89
CA GLN A 122 -10.34 7.78 -11.32
C GLN A 122 -9.88 6.68 -10.35
N LEU A 123 -10.16 6.83 -9.05
CA LEU A 123 -9.84 5.84 -8.03
C LEU A 123 -10.69 4.57 -8.20
N ALA A 124 -11.98 4.71 -8.49
CA ALA A 124 -12.84 3.57 -8.80
C ALA A 124 -12.31 2.78 -10.01
N LEU A 125 -11.92 3.48 -11.09
CA LEU A 125 -11.32 2.84 -12.27
C LEU A 125 -9.97 2.16 -11.95
N LYS A 126 -9.15 2.76 -11.08
CA LYS A 126 -7.91 2.13 -10.58
C LYS A 126 -8.22 0.83 -9.85
N ILE A 127 -9.19 0.85 -8.94
CA ILE A 127 -9.62 -0.33 -8.18
C ILE A 127 -10.12 -1.41 -9.14
N SER A 128 -10.99 -1.08 -10.09
CA SER A 128 -11.49 -2.03 -11.08
C SER A 128 -10.37 -2.70 -11.88
N ALA A 129 -9.36 -1.94 -12.34
CA ALA A 129 -8.22 -2.49 -13.05
C ALA A 129 -7.40 -3.46 -12.17
N ASN A 130 -7.15 -3.11 -10.91
CA ASN A 130 -6.47 -3.99 -9.96
C ASN A 130 -7.32 -5.23 -9.58
N SER A 131 -8.65 -5.10 -9.58
CA SER A 131 -9.57 -6.21 -9.35
C SER A 131 -9.56 -7.23 -10.49
N VAL A 132 -9.16 -6.88 -11.72
CA VAL A 132 -8.98 -7.86 -12.80
C VAL A 132 -7.91 -8.88 -12.43
N TYR A 133 -6.75 -8.41 -11.93
CA TYR A 133 -5.72 -9.28 -11.36
C TYR A 133 -6.25 -10.05 -10.13
N GLY A 134 -6.93 -9.36 -9.21
CA GLY A 134 -7.48 -9.99 -8.00
C GLY A 134 -8.47 -11.11 -8.31
N PHE A 135 -9.24 -10.98 -9.39
CA PHE A 135 -10.19 -11.99 -9.86
C PHE A 135 -9.48 -13.27 -10.32
N THR A 136 -8.32 -13.19 -10.97
CA THR A 136 -7.58 -14.39 -11.37
C THR A 136 -7.01 -15.14 -10.16
N GLY A 137 -6.65 -14.43 -9.09
CA GLY A 137 -6.14 -15.04 -7.85
C GLY A 137 -7.22 -15.49 -6.86
N ALA A 138 -8.49 -15.16 -7.08
CA ALA A 138 -9.57 -15.45 -6.14
C ALA A 138 -10.02 -16.92 -6.21
N GLN A 139 -9.47 -17.76 -5.34
CA GLN A 139 -9.85 -19.19 -5.21
C GLN A 139 -11.34 -19.35 -4.85
N VAL A 140 -11.87 -18.47 -4.00
CA VAL A 140 -13.31 -18.35 -3.77
C VAL A 140 -13.90 -17.47 -4.87
N GLY A 141 -14.03 -18.06 -6.06
CA GLY A 141 -14.44 -17.35 -7.27
C GLY A 141 -14.92 -18.30 -8.35
N LYS A 142 -15.39 -17.74 -9.47
CA LYS A 142 -15.93 -18.52 -10.60
C LYS A 142 -14.86 -19.02 -11.57
N LEU A 143 -13.69 -18.39 -11.59
CA LEU A 143 -12.64 -18.68 -12.57
C LEU A 143 -11.22 -18.39 -12.02
N PRO A 144 -10.80 -19.05 -10.93
CA PRO A 144 -9.43 -18.89 -10.44
C PRO A 144 -8.41 -19.43 -11.45
N CYS A 145 -7.28 -18.73 -11.58
CA CYS A 145 -6.10 -19.15 -12.33
C CYS A 145 -4.86 -18.58 -11.64
N LEU A 146 -4.31 -19.40 -10.73
CA LEU A 146 -3.18 -19.03 -9.88
C LEU A 146 -1.89 -18.87 -10.68
N GLU A 147 -1.79 -19.50 -11.84
CA GLU A 147 -0.68 -19.35 -12.77
C GLU A 147 -0.56 -17.92 -13.27
N ILE A 148 -1.69 -17.22 -13.51
CA ILE A 148 -1.67 -15.81 -13.91
C ILE A 148 -1.27 -14.94 -12.71
N SER A 149 -1.94 -15.09 -11.56
CA SER A 149 -1.68 -14.23 -10.41
C SER A 149 -0.27 -14.41 -9.84
N GLY A 150 0.20 -15.65 -9.75
CA GLY A 150 1.56 -15.99 -9.34
C GLY A 150 2.62 -15.50 -10.32
N SER A 151 2.33 -15.52 -11.63
CA SER A 151 3.24 -14.93 -12.63
C SER A 151 3.32 -13.40 -12.50
N VAL A 152 2.19 -12.74 -12.26
CA VAL A 152 2.15 -11.27 -12.07
C VAL A 152 2.95 -10.86 -10.84
N THR A 153 2.77 -11.53 -9.71
CA THR A 153 3.55 -11.21 -8.50
C THR A 153 5.03 -11.51 -8.70
N ALA A 154 5.38 -12.63 -9.34
CA ALA A 154 6.76 -12.97 -9.62
C ALA A 154 7.44 -11.94 -10.53
N TYR A 155 6.78 -11.46 -11.59
CA TYR A 155 7.28 -10.32 -12.37
C TYR A 155 7.47 -9.08 -11.50
N GLY A 156 6.50 -8.72 -10.66
CA GLY A 156 6.63 -7.59 -9.73
C GLY A 156 7.88 -7.70 -8.82
N ARG A 157 8.14 -8.89 -8.27
CA ARG A 157 9.36 -9.16 -7.46
C ARG A 157 10.65 -8.99 -8.28
N THR A 158 10.68 -9.48 -9.51
CA THR A 158 11.88 -9.31 -10.37
C THR A 158 12.09 -7.85 -10.79
N MET A 159 11.01 -7.12 -11.06
CA MET A 159 11.08 -5.74 -11.53
C MET A 159 11.58 -4.77 -10.45
N ILE A 160 11.17 -4.96 -9.19
CA ILE A 160 11.64 -4.11 -8.09
C ILE A 160 13.14 -4.34 -7.81
N GLU A 161 13.60 -5.59 -7.89
CA GLU A 161 15.01 -5.93 -7.72
C GLU A 161 15.85 -5.40 -8.90
N GLN A 162 15.37 -5.56 -10.14
CA GLN A 162 16.02 -4.97 -11.32
C GLN A 162 16.07 -3.45 -11.23
N THR A 163 15.00 -2.79 -10.77
CA THR A 163 14.96 -1.34 -10.57
C THR A 163 16.01 -0.89 -9.57
N LYS A 164 16.13 -1.61 -8.44
CA LYS A 164 17.17 -1.33 -7.45
C LYS A 164 18.56 -1.42 -8.05
N GLN A 165 18.86 -2.52 -8.75
CA GLN A 165 20.17 -2.74 -9.35
C GLN A 165 20.52 -1.68 -10.40
N GLU A 166 19.58 -1.34 -11.28
CA GLU A 166 19.78 -0.30 -12.31
C GLU A 166 20.02 1.08 -11.69
N VAL A 167 19.35 1.42 -10.60
CA VAL A 167 19.57 2.69 -9.89
C VAL A 167 20.96 2.72 -9.24
N GLU A 168 21.30 1.72 -8.44
CA GLU A 168 22.58 1.67 -7.70
C GLU A 168 23.80 1.57 -8.64
N GLN A 169 23.65 0.88 -9.79
CA GLN A 169 24.71 0.75 -10.79
C GLN A 169 24.88 1.98 -11.68
N ARG A 170 23.80 2.75 -11.94
CA ARG A 170 23.87 3.93 -12.80
C ARG A 170 24.31 5.17 -12.03
N TYR A 171 23.70 5.41 -10.87
CA TYR A 171 23.86 6.64 -10.08
C TYR A 171 24.90 6.46 -8.99
N ASN A 172 26.18 6.42 -9.39
CA ASN A 172 27.31 6.27 -8.46
C ASN A 172 28.49 7.16 -8.85
N VAL A 173 29.45 7.26 -7.93
CA VAL A 173 30.65 8.11 -8.09
C VAL A 173 31.49 7.67 -9.28
N ALA A 174 31.58 6.37 -9.55
CA ALA A 174 32.34 5.84 -10.70
C ALA A 174 31.77 6.32 -12.06
N ASN A 175 30.46 6.57 -12.12
CA ASN A 175 29.79 7.11 -13.30
C ASN A 175 29.68 8.65 -13.31
N GLY A 176 30.41 9.34 -12.43
CA GLY A 176 30.50 10.79 -12.40
C GLY A 176 29.41 11.51 -11.60
N TYR A 177 28.63 10.80 -10.79
CA TYR A 177 27.71 11.43 -9.82
C TYR A 177 28.43 11.83 -8.53
N GLN A 178 27.87 12.76 -7.76
CA GLN A 178 28.49 13.26 -6.53
C GLN A 178 28.54 12.22 -5.41
N HIS A 179 27.57 11.30 -5.39
CA HIS A 179 27.39 10.29 -4.35
C HIS A 179 26.89 8.98 -4.96
N ASP A 180 27.06 7.89 -4.21
CA ASP A 180 26.45 6.60 -4.52
C ASP A 180 24.98 6.61 -4.09
N ALA A 181 24.09 6.38 -5.05
CA ALA A 181 22.67 6.23 -4.79
C ALA A 181 22.42 4.92 -4.04
N ASP A 182 21.52 4.98 -3.06
CA ASP A 182 21.18 3.85 -2.22
C ASP A 182 19.66 3.66 -2.16
N VAL A 183 19.17 2.47 -2.50
CA VAL A 183 17.75 2.14 -2.35
C VAL A 183 17.48 1.70 -0.91
N ILE A 184 16.94 2.63 -0.12
CA ILE A 184 16.77 2.45 1.32
C ILE A 184 15.49 1.69 1.69
N TYR A 185 14.50 1.64 0.79
CA TYR A 185 13.26 0.91 0.97
C TYR A 185 12.54 0.70 -0.36
N GLY A 186 11.64 -0.27 -0.41
CA GLY A 186 10.71 -0.47 -1.52
C GLY A 186 9.54 -1.33 -1.11
N ASP A 187 8.34 -0.97 -1.56
CA ASP A 187 7.09 -1.66 -1.24
C ASP A 187 6.34 -1.95 -2.54
N THR A 188 6.39 -3.21 -2.98
CA THR A 188 5.65 -3.74 -4.13
C THR A 188 5.93 -3.06 -5.47
N ASP A 189 5.45 -1.83 -5.66
CA ASP A 189 5.49 -1.01 -6.87
C ASP A 189 6.34 0.25 -6.74
N SER A 190 6.82 0.56 -5.53
CA SER A 190 7.60 1.78 -5.28
C SER A 190 9.00 1.49 -4.73
N VAL A 191 9.96 2.33 -5.10
CA VAL A 191 11.33 2.36 -4.56
C VAL A 191 11.65 3.74 -4.00
N MET A 192 12.34 3.76 -2.86
CA MET A 192 12.79 4.96 -2.17
C MET A 192 14.30 5.05 -2.22
N ILE A 193 14.80 6.10 -2.87
CA ILE A 193 16.18 6.25 -3.27
C ILE A 193 16.78 7.44 -2.54
N LYS A 194 17.90 7.21 -1.87
CA LYS A 194 18.78 8.24 -1.34
C LYS A 194 19.87 8.53 -2.36
N PHE A 195 19.77 9.64 -3.09
CA PHE A 195 20.80 10.08 -4.03
C PHE A 195 21.99 10.77 -3.36
N GLY A 196 21.91 11.09 -2.06
CA GLY A 196 22.97 11.75 -1.29
C GLY A 196 23.02 13.29 -1.43
N VAL A 197 22.37 13.86 -2.44
CA VAL A 197 22.22 15.31 -2.61
C VAL A 197 21.42 15.93 -1.46
N LYS A 198 21.66 17.22 -1.19
CA LYS A 198 21.05 17.94 -0.06
C LYS A 198 19.86 18.82 -0.44
N THR A 199 19.73 19.17 -1.71
CA THR A 199 18.67 20.07 -2.20
C THR A 199 17.48 19.29 -2.77
N LEU A 200 16.27 19.85 -2.64
CA LEU A 200 15.06 19.24 -3.16
C LEU A 200 15.07 19.24 -4.70
N GLU A 201 15.54 20.31 -5.31
CA GLU A 201 15.58 20.52 -6.76
C GLU A 201 16.45 19.47 -7.45
N GLU A 202 17.66 19.24 -6.94
CA GLU A 202 18.57 18.23 -7.48
C GLU A 202 18.00 16.83 -7.27
N ALA A 203 17.43 16.53 -6.09
CA ALA A 203 16.82 15.24 -5.82
C ALA A 203 15.63 14.96 -6.75
N MET A 204 14.79 15.97 -7.03
CA MET A 204 13.69 15.86 -7.98
C MET A 204 14.18 15.69 -9.41
N LYS A 205 15.25 16.39 -9.81
CA LYS A 205 15.86 16.24 -11.14
C LYS A 205 16.39 14.81 -11.33
N LEU A 206 17.18 14.31 -10.39
CA LEU A 206 17.71 12.93 -10.41
C LEU A 206 16.59 11.89 -10.36
N GLY A 207 15.55 12.13 -9.55
CA GLY A 207 14.39 11.25 -9.50
C GLY A 207 13.65 11.13 -10.84
N ARG A 208 13.45 12.26 -11.55
CA ARG A 208 12.86 12.26 -12.90
C ARG A 208 13.74 11.55 -13.92
N GLU A 209 15.04 11.84 -13.92
CA GLU A 209 16.01 11.17 -14.79
C GLU A 209 16.03 9.65 -14.55
N ALA A 210 16.06 9.22 -13.30
CA ALA A 210 16.07 7.82 -12.91
C ALA A 210 14.78 7.10 -13.32
N ALA A 211 13.62 7.75 -13.17
CA ALA A 211 12.35 7.20 -13.62
C ALA A 211 12.33 6.92 -15.12
N GLU A 212 12.83 7.85 -15.94
CA GLU A 212 12.92 7.69 -17.40
C GLU A 212 13.93 6.61 -17.79
N TYR A 213 15.13 6.64 -17.21
CA TYR A 213 16.19 5.66 -17.47
C TYR A 213 15.73 4.24 -17.15
N VAL A 214 15.18 4.02 -15.94
CA VAL A 214 14.71 2.70 -15.51
C VAL A 214 13.51 2.25 -16.36
N SER A 215 12.61 3.17 -16.72
CA SER A 215 11.49 2.84 -17.62
C SER A 215 11.94 2.27 -18.96
N SER A 216 13.06 2.76 -19.51
CA SER A 216 13.60 2.25 -20.79
C SER A 216 14.11 0.80 -20.73
N LYS A 217 14.29 0.24 -19.53
CA LYS A 217 14.74 -1.14 -19.31
C LYS A 217 13.59 -2.15 -19.34
N PHE A 218 12.35 -1.68 -19.29
CA PHE A 218 11.16 -2.51 -19.26
C PHE A 218 10.40 -2.47 -20.57
N VAL A 219 9.64 -3.53 -20.84
CA VAL A 219 8.78 -3.62 -22.02
C VAL A 219 7.55 -2.71 -21.82
N SER A 220 7.22 -1.93 -22.85
CA SER A 220 5.99 -1.12 -22.86
C SER A 220 4.76 -2.01 -22.61
N PRO A 221 3.76 -1.58 -21.81
CA PRO A 221 3.56 -0.23 -21.25
C PRO A 221 4.07 -0.04 -19.82
N ILE A 222 4.98 -0.89 -19.34
CA ILE A 222 5.57 -0.73 -18.00
C ILE A 222 6.38 0.56 -17.97
N LYS A 223 6.06 1.42 -17.00
CA LYS A 223 6.80 2.66 -16.76
C LYS A 223 6.86 2.97 -15.27
N LEU A 224 8.00 3.50 -14.87
CA LEU A 224 8.27 4.05 -13.56
C LEU A 224 8.09 5.57 -13.65
N GLU A 225 7.41 6.17 -12.67
CA GLU A 225 7.21 7.61 -12.60
C GLU A 225 7.84 8.16 -11.32
N PHE A 226 8.44 9.35 -11.43
CA PHE A 226 8.77 10.13 -10.26
C PHE A 226 7.48 10.62 -9.60
N GLU A 227 7.27 10.28 -8.33
CA GLU A 227 6.05 10.64 -7.62
C GLU A 227 6.27 11.84 -6.69
N LYS A 228 7.35 11.82 -5.89
CA LYS A 228 7.57 12.75 -4.77
C LYS A 228 8.97 12.66 -4.18
N ILE A 229 9.31 13.66 -3.37
CA ILE A 229 10.43 13.61 -2.40
C ILE A 229 9.87 13.57 -0.98
N TYR A 230 10.50 12.81 -0.09
CA TYR A 230 10.38 12.99 1.35
C TYR A 230 11.56 13.78 1.92
N TYR A 231 11.28 14.84 2.69
CA TYR A 231 12.34 15.66 3.30
C TYR A 231 11.85 16.45 4.54
N PRO A 232 12.08 15.97 5.78
CA PRO A 232 12.84 14.78 6.15
C PRO A 232 12.01 13.50 6.00
N TYR A 233 12.67 12.36 6.19
CA TYR A 233 12.04 11.04 6.11
C TYR A 233 12.37 10.16 7.33
N LEU A 234 11.35 9.59 7.96
CA LEU A 234 11.45 8.69 9.12
C LEU A 234 10.94 7.30 8.72
N LEU A 235 11.86 6.36 8.58
CA LEU A 235 11.57 4.97 8.22
C LEU A 235 11.71 4.06 9.45
N ILE A 236 10.58 3.58 9.96
CA ILE A 236 10.53 2.80 11.21
C ILE A 236 10.58 1.30 10.91
N ASN A 237 9.74 0.84 9.98
CA ASN A 237 9.58 -0.57 9.62
C ASN A 237 8.92 -0.71 8.25
N LYS A 238 8.80 -1.96 7.77
CA LYS A 238 7.99 -2.28 6.58
C LYS A 238 6.58 -1.70 6.76
N LYS A 239 6.12 -0.94 5.77
CA LYS A 239 4.81 -0.26 5.74
C LYS A 239 4.57 0.72 6.90
N ARG A 240 5.63 1.17 7.60
CA ARG A 240 5.56 2.09 8.74
C ARG A 240 6.61 3.19 8.61
N TYR A 241 6.19 4.35 8.12
CA TYR A 241 7.06 5.50 7.89
C TYR A 241 6.28 6.82 7.88
N ALA A 242 7.00 7.92 8.11
CA ALA A 242 6.48 9.28 8.00
C ALA A 242 7.49 10.19 7.29
N GLY A 243 7.01 11.24 6.63
CA GLY A 243 7.88 12.25 6.05
C GLY A 243 7.09 13.45 5.55
N LEU A 244 7.78 14.56 5.37
CA LEU A 244 7.19 15.70 4.68
C LEU A 244 7.21 15.45 3.18
N TYR A 245 6.05 15.54 2.57
CA TYR A 245 5.77 15.15 1.20
C TYR A 245 5.93 16.37 0.28
N PHE A 246 6.80 16.29 -0.72
CA PHE A 246 7.05 17.37 -1.69
C PHE A 246 6.79 16.89 -3.12
N THR A 247 5.92 17.60 -3.85
CA THR A 247 5.78 17.50 -5.31
C THR A 247 6.47 18.63 -6.06
N ASN A 248 6.69 19.76 -5.38
CA ASN A 248 7.48 20.90 -5.83
C ASN A 248 8.55 21.23 -4.77
N PRO A 249 9.63 21.93 -5.13
CA PRO A 249 10.72 22.21 -4.20
C PRO A 249 10.41 23.33 -3.19
N ASP A 250 9.40 24.16 -3.44
CA ASP A 250 9.17 25.40 -2.69
C ASP A 250 8.46 25.16 -1.34
N HIS A 251 7.51 24.23 -1.30
CA HIS A 251 6.72 23.93 -0.11
C HIS A 251 6.37 22.45 -0.02
N TYR A 252 6.23 21.95 1.21
CA TYR A 252 5.69 20.62 1.42
C TYR A 252 4.17 20.64 1.25
N ASP A 253 3.62 19.60 0.64
CA ASP A 253 2.18 19.45 0.42
C ASP A 253 1.47 19.01 1.71
N LYS A 254 2.09 18.08 2.46
CA LYS A 254 1.58 17.52 3.71
C LYS A 254 2.64 16.71 4.46
N MET A 255 2.35 16.42 5.73
CA MET A 255 3.02 15.32 6.44
C MET A 255 2.32 14.01 6.09
N ASP A 256 3.02 13.10 5.39
CA ASP A 256 2.48 11.79 5.05
C ASP A 256 2.85 10.78 6.14
N CYS A 257 1.87 10.03 6.63
CA CYS A 257 2.07 8.98 7.63
C CYS A 257 1.48 7.67 7.07
N LYS A 258 2.32 6.66 6.89
CA LYS A 258 1.91 5.33 6.41
C LYS A 258 2.05 4.31 7.51
N GLY A 259 0.95 3.65 7.88
CA GLY A 259 0.91 2.54 8.84
C GLY A 259 1.32 2.89 10.29
N ILE A 260 1.52 4.17 10.58
CA ILE A 260 1.71 4.69 11.94
C ILE A 260 0.34 4.83 12.61
N GLU A 261 0.34 4.79 13.93
CA GLU A 261 -0.81 4.89 14.82
C GLU A 261 -1.73 6.09 14.50
N THR A 262 -1.20 7.17 13.93
CA THR A 262 -1.95 8.38 13.55
C THR A 262 -3.04 8.15 12.50
N VAL A 263 -2.87 7.15 11.62
CA VAL A 263 -3.83 6.82 10.54
C VAL A 263 -4.61 5.54 10.81
N ARG A 264 -4.33 4.89 11.95
CA ARG A 264 -4.97 3.65 12.36
C ARG A 264 -6.23 3.94 13.17
N ARG A 265 -7.33 3.26 12.85
CA ARG A 265 -8.65 3.47 13.49
C ARG A 265 -8.93 2.53 14.67
N ASP A 266 -7.95 1.71 15.06
CA ASP A 266 -8.05 0.74 16.16
C ASP A 266 -7.38 1.22 17.46
N ASN A 267 -6.91 2.48 17.48
CA ASN A 267 -6.30 3.13 18.62
C ASN A 267 -7.22 4.21 19.21
N SER A 268 -6.94 4.64 20.43
CA SER A 268 -7.61 5.78 21.04
C SER A 268 -7.12 7.12 20.46
N PRO A 269 -7.98 8.16 20.41
CA PRO A 269 -7.61 9.47 19.89
C PRO A 269 -6.38 10.08 20.57
N ILE A 270 -6.19 9.88 21.89
CA ILE A 270 -5.01 10.39 22.61
C ILE A 270 -3.70 9.92 21.96
N VAL A 271 -3.61 8.65 21.55
CA VAL A 271 -2.40 8.09 20.95
C VAL A 271 -2.16 8.69 19.56
N ALA A 272 -3.21 8.76 18.74
CA ALA A 272 -3.12 9.34 17.40
C ALA A 272 -2.73 10.82 17.46
N ASN A 273 -3.36 11.60 18.34
CA ASN A 273 -3.09 13.02 18.53
C ASN A 273 -1.67 13.24 19.08
N MET A 274 -1.27 12.49 20.10
CA MET A 274 0.06 12.61 20.69
C MET A 274 1.15 12.34 19.65
N ILE A 275 1.06 11.23 18.91
CA ILE A 275 2.06 10.87 17.90
C ILE A 275 2.05 11.88 16.74
N ASN A 276 0.88 12.38 16.32
CA ASN A 276 0.80 13.39 15.27
C ASN A 276 1.53 14.67 15.67
N THR A 277 1.25 15.20 16.87
CA THR A 277 1.93 16.40 17.39
C THR A 277 3.43 16.18 17.57
N CYS A 278 3.85 15.02 18.09
CA CYS A 278 5.28 14.70 18.18
C CYS A 278 5.95 14.65 16.80
N LEU A 279 5.29 14.07 15.78
CA LEU A 279 5.81 14.05 14.42
C LEU A 279 5.86 15.45 13.80
N GLN A 280 4.87 16.31 14.05
CA GLN A 280 4.92 17.72 13.62
C GLN A 280 6.15 18.42 14.22
N LYS A 281 6.33 18.31 15.54
CA LYS A 281 7.50 18.89 16.23
C LYS A 281 8.83 18.37 15.69
N LEU A 282 8.92 17.07 15.41
CA LEU A 282 10.15 16.45 14.91
C LEU A 282 10.44 16.75 13.43
N LEU A 283 9.42 16.71 12.56
CA LEU A 283 9.61 16.77 11.11
C LEU A 283 9.45 18.18 10.56
N ILE A 284 8.57 19.00 11.15
CA ILE A 284 8.30 20.39 10.75
C ILE A 284 9.16 21.33 11.57
N ASP A 285 8.94 21.37 12.90
CA ASP A 285 9.59 22.36 13.78
C ASP A 285 11.07 22.05 14.03
N ARG A 286 11.49 20.80 13.75
CA ARG A 286 12.84 20.28 14.03
C ARG A 286 13.24 20.45 15.50
N ASP A 287 12.28 20.24 16.40
CA ASP A 287 12.42 20.41 17.84
C ASP A 287 12.16 19.08 18.59
N PRO A 288 13.20 18.25 18.77
CA PRO A 288 13.09 17.00 19.53
C PRO A 288 12.77 17.23 21.00
N ASP A 289 13.31 18.27 21.61
CA ASP A 289 13.13 18.56 23.04
C ASP A 289 11.67 18.96 23.31
N GLY A 290 11.09 19.82 22.47
CA GLY A 290 9.68 20.16 22.54
C GLY A 290 8.76 18.97 22.28
N ALA A 291 9.16 18.00 21.45
CA ALA A 291 8.41 16.76 21.28
C ALA A 291 8.44 15.89 22.54
N VAL A 292 9.61 15.80 23.20
CA VAL A 292 9.78 15.08 24.47
C VAL A 292 8.96 15.73 25.58
N ASP A 293 9.01 17.05 25.71
CA ASP A 293 8.29 17.78 26.76
C ASP A 293 6.78 17.72 26.56
N TYR A 294 6.31 17.80 25.31
CA TYR A 294 4.91 17.55 25.00
C TYR A 294 4.47 16.14 25.38
N ALA A 295 5.26 15.10 25.06
CA ALA A 295 4.95 13.73 25.43
C ALA A 295 4.89 13.55 26.97
N LYS A 296 5.84 14.14 27.71
CA LYS A 296 5.82 14.14 29.18
C LYS A 296 4.57 14.82 29.74
N GLN A 297 4.16 15.95 29.15
CA GLN A 297 2.95 16.66 29.55
C GLN A 297 1.70 15.80 29.36
N VAL A 298 1.55 15.15 28.19
CA VAL A 298 0.41 14.25 27.93
C VAL A 298 0.39 13.07 28.91
N ILE A 299 1.56 12.50 29.22
CA ILE A 299 1.67 11.43 30.23
C ILE A 299 1.27 11.93 31.63
N SER A 300 1.73 13.12 32.01
CA SER A 300 1.37 13.74 33.30
C SER A 300 -0.13 14.02 33.38
N ASP A 301 -0.73 14.56 32.32
CA ASP A 301 -2.17 14.82 32.28
C ASP A 301 -2.98 13.54 32.37
N LEU A 302 -2.54 12.46 31.72
CA LEU A 302 -3.16 11.15 31.82
C LEU A 302 -3.10 10.60 33.26
N LEU A 303 -1.93 10.65 33.91
CA LEU A 303 -1.75 10.13 35.27
C LEU A 303 -2.47 10.97 36.33
N CYS A 304 -2.69 12.26 36.07
CA CYS A 304 -3.44 13.17 36.93
C CYS A 304 -4.96 13.20 36.64
N ASN A 305 -5.47 12.30 35.79
CA ASN A 305 -6.89 12.26 35.36
C ASN A 305 -7.38 13.59 34.76
N ARG A 306 -6.53 14.29 34.00
CA ARG A 306 -6.84 15.57 33.32
C ARG A 306 -7.15 15.39 31.83
N ILE A 307 -7.31 14.15 31.37
CA ILE A 307 -7.66 13.80 30.00
C ILE A 307 -9.15 13.47 29.93
N ASP A 308 -9.84 14.08 28.97
CA ASP A 308 -11.24 13.78 28.69
C ASP A 308 -11.43 12.33 28.22
N ILE A 309 -12.49 11.68 28.70
CA ILE A 309 -12.73 10.25 28.42
C ILE A 309 -12.90 9.97 26.93
N SER A 310 -13.40 10.94 26.13
CA SER A 310 -13.53 10.80 24.67
C SER A 310 -12.18 10.53 23.99
N GLN A 311 -11.08 11.00 24.58
CA GLN A 311 -9.72 10.76 24.06
C GLN A 311 -9.23 9.34 24.32
N LEU A 312 -9.89 8.59 25.22
CA LEU A 312 -9.50 7.23 25.61
C LEU A 312 -10.31 6.14 24.89
N VAL A 313 -11.29 6.54 24.09
CA VAL A 313 -12.22 5.64 23.39
C VAL A 313 -11.51 4.85 22.31
N ILE A 314 -11.63 3.53 22.38
CA ILE A 314 -11.15 2.60 21.37
C ILE A 314 -12.36 2.10 20.58
N THR A 315 -12.22 2.01 19.26
CA THR A 315 -13.30 1.52 18.40
C THR A 315 -12.83 0.33 17.57
N LYS A 316 -13.56 -0.79 17.63
CA LYS A 316 -13.31 -1.99 16.80
C LYS A 316 -14.58 -2.47 16.11
N GLU A 317 -14.40 -2.99 14.90
CA GLU A 317 -15.50 -3.50 14.07
C GLU A 317 -15.86 -4.94 14.46
N LEU A 318 -17.16 -5.20 14.64
CA LEU A 318 -17.70 -6.51 14.90
C LEU A 318 -17.92 -7.26 13.58
N THR A 319 -16.92 -8.03 13.15
CA THR A 319 -16.88 -8.67 11.83
C THR A 319 -17.47 -10.08 11.78
N LYS A 320 -17.61 -10.75 12.93
CA LYS A 320 -18.09 -12.13 13.01
C LYS A 320 -19.07 -12.30 14.18
N ASN A 321 -19.98 -13.27 14.05
CA ASN A 321 -20.84 -13.66 15.16
C ASN A 321 -20.09 -14.50 16.20
N GLU A 322 -19.14 -15.31 15.75
CA GLU A 322 -18.32 -16.17 16.60
C GLU A 322 -16.84 -15.91 16.36
N TYR A 323 -16.13 -15.68 17.46
CA TYR A 323 -14.67 -15.50 17.47
C TYR A 323 -14.05 -16.67 18.22
N ALA A 324 -13.01 -17.27 17.63
CA ALA A 324 -12.24 -18.33 18.29
C ALA A 324 -11.55 -17.86 19.58
N ALA A 325 -11.19 -16.57 19.65
CA ALA A 325 -10.56 -15.95 20.80
C ALA A 325 -11.44 -14.83 21.37
N LYS A 326 -11.49 -14.73 22.70
CA LYS A 326 -12.22 -13.66 23.40
C LYS A 326 -11.59 -12.30 23.12
N GLN A 327 -12.40 -11.35 22.66
CA GLN A 327 -11.98 -9.98 22.38
C GLN A 327 -12.84 -8.97 23.13
N ALA A 328 -12.22 -7.87 23.55
CA ALA A 328 -12.85 -6.81 24.34
C ALA A 328 -14.19 -6.30 23.75
N HIS A 329 -14.19 -5.93 22.48
CA HIS A 329 -15.39 -5.39 21.81
C HIS A 329 -16.50 -6.44 21.61
N VAL A 330 -16.13 -7.72 21.46
CA VAL A 330 -17.08 -8.84 21.31
C VAL A 330 -17.75 -9.13 22.65
N GLU A 331 -16.96 -9.24 23.72
CA GLU A 331 -17.47 -9.43 25.07
C GLU A 331 -18.35 -8.25 25.51
N LEU A 332 -17.95 -7.02 25.17
CA LEU A 332 -18.79 -5.84 25.42
C LEU A 332 -20.10 -5.89 24.63
N ALA A 333 -20.07 -6.21 23.34
CA ALA A 333 -21.28 -6.33 22.53
C ALA A 333 -22.24 -7.38 23.12
N ASN A 334 -21.72 -8.52 23.59
CA ASN A 334 -22.51 -9.55 24.28
C ASN A 334 -23.09 -9.03 25.60
N LYS A 335 -22.32 -8.31 26.42
CA LYS A 335 -22.81 -7.66 27.65
C LYS A 335 -23.93 -6.65 27.33
N MET A 336 -23.76 -5.83 26.30
CA MET A 336 -24.79 -4.87 25.87
C MET A 336 -26.07 -5.59 25.46
N LYS A 337 -25.96 -6.67 24.67
CA LYS A 337 -27.10 -7.50 24.24
C LYS A 337 -27.85 -8.15 25.40
N GLN A 338 -27.14 -8.59 26.44
CA GLN A 338 -27.75 -9.12 27.66
C GLN A 338 -28.50 -8.06 28.46
N ARG A 339 -28.02 -6.81 28.44
CA ARG A 339 -28.66 -5.68 29.12
C ARG A 339 -29.90 -5.20 28.37
N ASP A 340 -29.77 -5.00 27.07
CA ASP A 340 -30.84 -4.58 26.18
C ASP A 340 -30.52 -5.01 24.74
N ALA A 341 -31.29 -5.96 24.22
CA ALA A 341 -31.11 -6.48 22.87
C ALA A 341 -31.46 -5.46 21.77
N GLY A 342 -32.27 -4.43 22.09
CA GLY A 342 -32.70 -3.41 21.14
C GLY A 342 -31.60 -2.41 20.77
N THR A 343 -30.64 -2.17 21.66
CA THR A 343 -29.56 -1.19 21.51
C THR A 343 -28.17 -1.82 21.30
N ALA A 344 -28.11 -3.15 21.15
CA ALA A 344 -26.85 -3.87 20.96
C ALA A 344 -26.25 -3.66 19.55
N PRO A 345 -24.91 -3.58 19.44
CA PRO A 345 -24.23 -3.53 18.15
C PRO A 345 -24.49 -4.78 17.30
N LYS A 346 -24.65 -4.58 15.99
CA LYS A 346 -24.86 -5.64 14.99
C LYS A 346 -23.57 -5.96 14.24
N LEU A 347 -23.60 -7.04 13.48
CA LEU A 347 -22.48 -7.43 12.62
C LEU A 347 -22.25 -6.34 11.56
N GLY A 348 -20.99 -5.90 11.43
CA GLY A 348 -20.57 -4.75 10.63
C GLY A 348 -20.47 -3.43 11.42
N ASP A 349 -21.08 -3.35 12.61
CA ASP A 349 -21.01 -2.15 13.43
C ASP A 349 -19.65 -2.01 14.11
N ARG A 350 -19.32 -0.76 14.41
CA ARG A 350 -18.15 -0.40 15.22
C ARG A 350 -18.56 -0.21 16.66
N VAL A 351 -17.92 -0.96 17.56
CA VAL A 351 -18.19 -0.95 18.99
C VAL A 351 -17.17 -0.02 19.68
N PRO A 352 -17.59 1.15 20.19
CA PRO A 352 -16.75 2.02 21.00
C PRO A 352 -16.69 1.50 22.45
N TYR A 353 -15.51 1.55 23.06
CA TYR A 353 -15.31 1.15 24.44
C TYR A 353 -14.09 1.83 25.08
N VAL A 354 -14.06 1.83 26.40
CA VAL A 354 -12.88 2.18 27.20
C VAL A 354 -12.49 0.99 28.08
N ILE A 355 -11.26 1.01 28.60
CA ILE A 355 -10.76 -0.03 29.49
C ILE A 355 -10.77 0.51 30.92
N ILE A 356 -11.61 -0.07 31.77
CA ILE A 356 -11.75 0.34 33.17
C ILE A 356 -10.74 -0.38 34.08
N ALA A 357 -10.47 0.23 35.25
CA ALA A 357 -9.70 -0.41 36.29
C ALA A 357 -10.44 -1.64 36.84
N ALA A 358 -9.72 -2.72 37.08
CA ALA A 358 -10.24 -3.96 37.66
C ALA A 358 -9.14 -4.61 38.52
N ALA A 359 -9.50 -5.68 39.22
CA ALA A 359 -8.56 -6.46 40.02
C ALA A 359 -7.34 -6.90 39.19
N LYS A 360 -6.21 -7.07 39.89
CA LYS A 360 -4.97 -7.57 39.28
C LYS A 360 -5.24 -8.92 38.61
N ASN A 361 -4.69 -9.14 37.42
CA ASN A 361 -4.91 -10.31 36.55
C ASN A 361 -6.29 -10.46 35.90
N THR A 362 -7.22 -9.50 36.05
CA THR A 362 -8.42 -9.51 35.21
C THR A 362 -8.01 -9.39 33.73
N PRO A 363 -8.50 -10.26 32.83
CA PRO A 363 -8.18 -10.16 31.41
C PRO A 363 -8.68 -8.86 30.79
N ALA A 364 -7.93 -8.28 29.85
CA ALA A 364 -8.28 -7.01 29.22
C ALA A 364 -9.67 -7.03 28.53
N TYR A 365 -10.06 -8.17 27.95
CA TYR A 365 -11.38 -8.31 27.32
C TYR A 365 -12.55 -8.18 28.30
N ALA A 366 -12.33 -8.45 29.59
CA ALA A 366 -13.38 -8.36 30.62
C ALA A 366 -13.57 -6.92 31.14
N LYS A 367 -12.55 -6.07 30.94
CA LYS A 367 -12.51 -4.67 31.41
C LYS A 367 -13.06 -3.66 30.41
N ALA A 368 -13.58 -4.11 29.27
CA ALA A 368 -14.20 -3.22 28.30
C ALA A 368 -15.59 -2.81 28.78
N GLU A 369 -15.87 -1.50 28.73
CA GLU A 369 -17.16 -0.92 29.12
C GLU A 369 -17.49 0.31 28.24
N VAL A 370 -18.78 0.68 28.21
CA VAL A 370 -19.29 1.86 27.51
C VAL A 370 -18.98 3.14 28.30
N MET A 371 -18.80 4.27 27.61
CA MET A 371 -18.41 5.56 28.22
C MET A 371 -19.34 6.00 29.37
N ASP A 372 -20.65 5.87 29.21
CA ASP A 372 -21.64 6.31 30.21
C ASP A 372 -21.58 5.55 31.55
N ARG A 373 -20.75 4.51 31.63
CA ARG A 373 -20.59 3.64 32.80
C ARG A 373 -19.13 3.46 33.23
N ALA A 374 -18.21 4.20 32.63
CA ALA A 374 -16.77 4.03 32.79
C ALA A 374 -16.15 4.99 33.81
#